data_AF-A0A9D8DMG5-F1
#
_entry.id   AF-A0A9D8DMG5-F1
#
_cell.length_a   1.000
_cell.length_b   1.000
_cell.length_c   1.000
_cell.angle_alpha   90.00
_cell.angle_beta   90.00
_cell.angle_gamma   90.00
#
_symmetry.space_group_name_H-M   'P 1'
#
loop_
_entity.id
_entity.type
_entity.pdbx_description
1 polymer ?
#
loop_
_entity_poly.entity_id
_entity_poly.type
_entity_poly.pdbx_seq_one_letter_code
_entity_poly.pdbx_strand_id
1 'polypeptide(L)'
;MLAAEAVEAVQVTAENVGWFLRNAWIFPAIPALSFLLIILFGKRLPKKGAEIGITALSVVFACALVAGAQWISHVNAADAAHGTTTEEHGGDHGSEKSLGSLGRGVAAAAEGKDAKHAGAEPVETIWGENWWTIGGIEFSVGTLVDGMAVMMLFVVGLISLLVHVFSTDYVHGDVRYTHYFAFLSLFTASMLLLVLANNLVMFITAWELVGVCSFALIGHWWEEKKNSDAALKAFLTNRVGDMGLLVGMIALFFTAGGGKTFGILDINRAVVGGTVSQTALTVAALCLIAAVMSKSGQFFLHTWLPDAMAGPTPVSALIHAATM
;
A
#
# COMPACT_ATOMS: atom_id res chain seq x y z
N MET A 1 4.10 26.49 30.96
CA MET A 1 4.94 25.36 31.39
C MET A 1 4.41 24.06 30.77
N LEU A 2 3.20 23.59 31.11
CA LEU A 2 2.55 22.42 30.46
C LEU A 2 2.42 22.51 28.92
N ALA A 3 2.08 23.69 28.38
CA ALA A 3 2.02 23.88 26.93
C ALA A 3 3.40 23.90 26.25
N ALA A 4 4.46 24.26 26.97
CA ALA A 4 5.82 24.26 26.43
C ALA A 4 6.39 22.84 26.43
N GLU A 5 6.15 22.06 27.50
CA GLU A 5 6.51 20.64 27.57
C GLU A 5 5.74 19.79 26.55
N ALA A 6 4.46 20.10 26.29
CA ALA A 6 3.69 19.44 25.24
C ALA A 6 4.22 19.77 23.83
N VAL A 7 4.61 21.02 23.59
CA VAL A 7 5.21 21.44 22.32
C VAL A 7 6.61 20.83 22.13
N GLU A 8 7.40 20.74 23.20
CA GLU A 8 8.72 20.11 23.19
C GLU A 8 8.63 18.59 23.01
N ALA A 9 7.66 17.91 23.64
CA ALA A 9 7.37 16.49 23.41
C ALA A 9 6.90 16.20 21.97
N VAL A 10 6.10 17.10 21.38
CA VAL A 10 5.68 17.02 19.97
C VAL A 10 6.84 17.30 19.00
N GLN A 11 7.78 18.19 19.33
CA GLN A 11 8.97 18.42 18.52
C GLN A 11 9.99 17.28 18.62
N VAL A 12 10.20 16.71 19.81
CA VAL A 12 11.11 15.57 20.03
C VAL A 12 10.58 14.28 19.37
N THR A 13 9.27 14.10 19.29
CA THR A 13 8.68 12.97 18.54
C THR A 13 8.81 13.14 17.03
N ALA A 14 8.72 14.37 16.50
CA ALA A 14 8.91 14.64 15.07
C ALA A 14 10.37 14.52 14.59
N GLU A 15 11.36 14.81 15.44
CA GLU A 15 12.79 14.68 15.09
C GLU A 15 13.32 13.24 15.11
N ASN A 16 12.65 12.31 15.79
CA ASN A 16 13.08 10.91 15.92
C ASN A 16 12.50 9.96 14.86
N VAL A 17 11.68 10.46 13.93
CA VAL A 17 11.13 9.64 12.85
C VAL A 17 12.16 9.50 11.73
N GLY A 18 12.51 8.25 11.40
CA GLY A 18 13.50 7.93 10.39
C GLY A 18 13.21 8.57 9.02
N TRP A 19 14.26 9.00 8.31
CA TRP A 19 14.15 9.75 7.06
C TRP A 19 13.32 9.05 5.98
N PHE A 20 13.40 7.72 5.86
CA PHE A 20 12.62 6.97 4.85
C PHE A 20 11.14 6.84 5.23
N LEU A 21 10.81 6.85 6.52
CA LEU A 21 9.42 6.85 6.98
C LEU A 21 8.75 8.19 6.63
N ARG A 22 9.46 9.30 6.81
CA ARG A 22 8.98 10.64 6.43
C ARG A 22 8.96 10.87 4.92
N ASN A 23 9.87 10.25 4.18
CA ASN A 23 9.97 10.39 2.71
C ASN A 23 9.50 9.11 1.99
N ALA A 24 8.44 8.47 2.49
CA ALA A 24 7.97 7.19 1.96
C ALA A 24 7.51 7.27 0.48
N TRP A 25 7.24 8.46 -0.04
CA TRP A 25 6.90 8.65 -1.46
C TRP A 25 7.95 8.26 -2.46
N ILE A 26 9.19 8.16 -2.01
CA ILE A 26 10.30 7.69 -2.82
C ILE A 26 10.05 6.24 -3.26
N PHE A 27 9.36 5.43 -2.44
CA PHE A 27 9.05 4.03 -2.74
C PHE A 27 8.24 3.86 -4.05
N PRO A 28 7.09 4.53 -4.26
CA PRO A 28 6.39 4.49 -5.54
C PRO A 28 7.04 5.37 -6.62
N ALA A 29 7.74 6.45 -6.25
CA ALA A 29 8.33 7.36 -7.24
C ALA A 29 9.48 6.74 -8.03
N ILE A 30 10.36 5.95 -7.39
CA ILE A 30 11.47 5.27 -8.07
C ILE A 30 11.00 4.35 -9.22
N PRO A 31 10.08 3.39 -9.00
CA PRO A 31 9.59 2.54 -10.07
C PRO A 31 8.69 3.28 -11.07
N ALA A 32 7.99 4.36 -10.67
CA ALA A 32 7.29 5.22 -11.62
C ALA A 32 8.26 5.94 -12.57
N LEU A 33 9.39 6.43 -12.04
CA LEU A 33 10.45 7.00 -12.85
C LEU A 33 11.10 5.95 -13.76
N SER A 34 11.33 4.74 -13.24
CA SER A 34 11.79 3.59 -14.04
C SER A 34 10.88 3.34 -15.23
N PHE A 35 9.56 3.29 -15.03
CA PHE A 35 8.58 3.16 -16.10
C PHE A 35 8.76 4.23 -17.20
N LEU A 36 8.86 5.50 -16.81
CA LEU A 36 9.05 6.60 -17.75
C LEU A 36 10.37 6.47 -18.52
N LEU A 37 11.47 6.14 -17.83
CA LEU A 37 12.77 5.95 -18.46
C LEU A 37 12.79 4.76 -19.42
N ILE A 38 12.13 3.66 -19.08
CA ILE A 38 12.01 2.48 -19.96
C ILE A 38 11.20 2.82 -21.22
N ILE A 39 10.09 3.56 -21.10
CA ILE A 39 9.31 3.98 -22.27
C ILE A 39 10.12 4.92 -23.17
N LEU A 40 10.78 5.92 -22.58
CA LEU A 40 11.45 6.97 -23.36
C LEU A 40 12.78 6.51 -23.96
N PHE A 41 13.56 5.72 -23.22
CA PHE A 41 14.93 5.35 -23.57
C PHE A 41 15.17 3.85 -23.71
N GLY A 42 14.25 2.99 -23.27
CA GLY A 42 14.46 1.54 -23.19
C GLY A 42 14.86 0.92 -24.52
N LYS A 43 14.28 1.34 -25.65
CA LYS A 43 14.66 0.83 -26.98
C LYS A 43 16.09 1.18 -27.42
N ARG A 44 16.72 2.21 -26.82
CA ARG A 44 18.08 2.67 -27.13
C ARG A 44 19.15 2.00 -26.26
N LEU A 45 18.75 1.21 -25.27
CA LEU A 45 19.62 0.62 -24.28
C LEU A 45 20.00 -0.84 -24.60
N PRO A 46 21.17 -1.32 -24.14
CA PRO A 46 21.68 -2.65 -24.49
C PRO A 46 20.76 -3.78 -24.02
N LYS A 47 20.17 -3.69 -22.82
CA LYS A 47 19.18 -4.68 -22.32
C LYS A 47 17.73 -4.21 -22.45
N LYS A 48 17.43 -3.35 -23.42
CA LYS A 48 16.06 -2.94 -23.79
C LYS A 48 15.20 -2.42 -22.63
N GLY A 49 15.81 -1.90 -21.55
CA GLY A 49 15.14 -1.35 -20.37
C GLY A 49 15.11 -2.22 -19.10
N ALA A 50 15.41 -3.52 -19.18
CA ALA A 50 15.36 -4.40 -17.99
C ALA A 50 16.34 -3.97 -16.88
N GLU A 51 17.51 -3.46 -17.25
CA GLU A 51 18.52 -2.94 -16.32
C GLU A 51 18.02 -1.78 -15.46
N ILE A 52 17.18 -0.89 -16.03
CA ILE A 52 16.59 0.22 -15.28
C ILE A 52 15.62 -0.32 -14.24
N GLY A 53 14.71 -1.21 -14.65
CA GLY A 53 13.74 -1.83 -13.75
C GLY A 53 14.41 -2.56 -12.59
N ILE A 54 15.36 -3.44 -12.88
CA ILE A 54 16.07 -4.21 -11.83
C ILE A 54 16.83 -3.28 -10.88
N THR A 55 17.51 -2.25 -11.40
CA THR A 55 18.24 -1.29 -10.56
C THR A 55 17.28 -0.52 -9.67
N ALA A 56 16.18 0.00 -10.22
CA ALA A 56 15.16 0.71 -9.48
C ALA A 56 14.57 -0.15 -8.36
N LEU A 57 14.21 -1.40 -8.65
CA LEU A 57 13.66 -2.33 -7.67
C LEU A 57 14.67 -2.75 -6.61
N SER A 58 15.96 -2.87 -6.97
CA SER A 58 17.03 -3.14 -6.00
C SER A 58 17.17 -1.98 -5.00
N VAL A 59 17.10 -0.74 -5.49
CA VAL A 59 17.12 0.46 -4.64
C VAL A 59 15.89 0.49 -3.73
N VAL A 60 14.68 0.27 -4.27
CA VAL A 60 13.44 0.21 -3.50
C VAL A 60 13.53 -0.84 -2.38
N PHE A 61 14.00 -2.05 -2.70
CA PHE A 61 14.14 -3.11 -1.71
C PHE A 61 15.16 -2.77 -0.62
N ALA A 62 16.30 -2.18 -0.98
CA ALA A 62 17.28 -1.71 0.00
C ALA A 62 16.69 -0.61 0.90
N CYS A 63 15.97 0.37 0.33
CA CYS A 63 15.26 1.38 1.09
C CYS A 63 14.20 0.77 2.01
N ALA A 64 13.51 -0.30 1.59
CA ALA A 64 12.47 -0.95 2.38
C ALA A 64 13.06 -1.67 3.59
N LEU A 65 14.23 -2.29 3.46
CA LEU A 65 14.98 -2.85 4.59
C LEU A 65 15.36 -1.77 5.61
N VAL A 66 15.83 -0.61 5.13
CA VAL A 66 16.18 0.50 6.02
C VAL A 66 14.93 1.10 6.69
N ALA A 67 13.83 1.26 5.96
CA ALA A 67 12.55 1.68 6.53
C ALA A 67 12.03 0.68 7.57
N GLY A 68 12.21 -0.62 7.33
CA GLY A 68 11.92 -1.68 8.31
C GLY A 68 12.72 -1.52 9.60
N ALA A 69 14.03 -1.29 9.49
CA ALA A 69 14.88 -1.02 10.64
C ALA A 69 14.46 0.27 11.38
N GLN A 70 14.16 1.34 10.64
CA GLN A 70 13.66 2.61 11.19
C GLN A 70 12.32 2.45 11.91
N TRP A 71 11.42 1.62 11.38
CA TRP A 71 10.14 1.32 12.03
C TRP A 71 10.33 0.54 13.33
N ILE A 72 11.24 -0.45 13.35
CA ILE A 72 11.56 -1.18 14.57
C ILE A 72 12.12 -0.24 15.65
N SER A 73 13.03 0.68 15.28
CA SER A 73 13.51 1.69 16.24
C SER A 73 12.39 2.62 16.71
N HIS A 74 11.46 2.98 15.82
CA HIS A 74 10.31 3.83 16.16
C HIS A 74 9.39 3.14 17.18
N VAL A 75 9.08 1.85 16.97
CA VAL A 75 8.29 1.04 17.92
C VAL A 75 9.02 0.88 19.25
N ASN A 76 10.31 0.53 19.24
CA ASN A 76 11.08 0.36 20.48
C ASN A 76 11.18 1.66 21.29
N ALA A 77 11.28 2.82 20.61
CA ALA A 77 11.28 4.12 21.27
C ALA A 77 9.92 4.43 21.92
N ALA A 78 8.81 4.11 21.25
CA ALA A 78 7.47 4.25 21.80
C ALA A 78 7.25 3.35 23.02
N ASP A 79 7.70 2.09 22.96
CA ASP A 79 7.63 1.16 24.09
C ASP A 79 8.46 1.64 25.29
N ALA A 80 9.66 2.18 25.04
CA ALA A 80 10.51 2.74 26.10
C ALA A 80 9.87 3.96 26.78
N ALA A 81 9.25 4.86 26.01
CA ALA A 81 8.53 6.01 26.55
C ALA A 81 7.36 5.59 27.45
N HIS A 82 6.60 4.56 27.07
CA HIS A 82 5.51 4.02 27.86
C HIS A 82 5.95 3.21 29.10
N GLY A 83 7.06 2.48 29.00
CA GLY A 83 7.65 1.75 30.13
C GLY A 83 8.08 2.69 31.26
N THR A 84 8.63 3.86 30.91
CA THR A 84 9.06 4.88 31.88
C THR A 84 7.89 5.46 32.68
N THR A 85 6.69 5.57 32.09
CA THR A 85 5.47 6.02 32.80
C THR A 85 4.83 4.94 33.68
N THR A 86 5.18 3.67 33.51
CA THR A 86 4.55 2.56 34.27
C THR A 86 5.35 2.18 35.52
N GLU A 87 6.66 2.48 35.56
CA GLU A 87 7.52 2.15 36.70
C GLU A 87 7.33 3.05 37.93
N GLU A 88 6.58 4.17 37.85
CA GLU A 88 6.23 4.93 39.06
C GLU A 88 5.11 4.27 39.89
N HIS A 89 4.39 3.27 39.37
CA HIS A 89 3.39 2.51 40.13
C HIS A 89 3.34 1.03 39.75
N GLY A 90 4.16 0.21 40.42
CA GLY A 90 3.90 -1.23 40.58
C GLY A 90 5.12 -2.11 40.35
N GLY A 91 5.59 -2.72 41.43
CA GLY A 91 6.74 -3.62 41.41
C GLY A 91 6.50 -4.98 40.74
N ASP A 92 7.63 -5.54 40.32
CA ASP A 92 7.98 -6.96 40.13
C ASP A 92 7.07 -7.85 39.27
N HIS A 93 7.54 -8.16 38.06
CA HIS A 93 7.78 -9.55 37.65
C HIS A 93 8.51 -9.68 36.30
N GLY A 94 9.72 -10.25 36.36
CA GLY A 94 10.10 -11.46 35.62
C GLY A 94 10.01 -11.49 34.09
N SER A 95 11.15 -11.18 33.47
CA SER A 95 11.69 -11.68 32.18
C SER A 95 11.00 -12.89 31.52
N GLU A 96 10.39 -12.65 30.35
CA GLU A 96 10.49 -13.54 29.17
C GLU A 96 10.67 -12.70 27.90
N LYS A 97 11.87 -12.79 27.30
CA LYS A 97 12.22 -12.14 26.04
C LYS A 97 11.92 -13.08 24.87
N SER A 98 11.30 -12.49 23.84
CA SER A 98 11.59 -12.73 22.42
C SER A 98 11.16 -14.07 21.81
N LEU A 99 10.05 -14.05 21.03
CA LEU A 99 9.90 -14.62 19.67
C LEU A 99 8.41 -14.62 19.22
N GLY A 100 7.72 -13.47 19.25
CA GLY A 100 6.28 -13.41 18.97
C GLY A 100 5.74 -12.20 18.23
N SER A 101 6.59 -11.28 17.74
CA SER A 101 6.13 -9.98 17.19
C SER A 101 5.82 -9.98 15.69
N LEU A 102 5.98 -11.10 14.98
CA LEU A 102 5.83 -11.14 13.51
C LEU A 102 4.41 -11.42 12.98
N GLY A 103 3.39 -11.57 13.84
CA GLY A 103 2.05 -11.99 13.38
C GLY A 103 0.84 -11.39 14.07
N ARG A 104 1.00 -10.42 15.00
CA ARG A 104 -0.12 -9.94 15.84
C ARG A 104 -0.88 -8.71 15.31
N GLY A 105 -0.53 -8.18 14.14
CA GLY A 105 -1.19 -7.01 13.57
C GLY A 105 -2.62 -7.25 13.05
N VAL A 106 -2.97 -8.48 12.69
CA VAL A 106 -4.29 -8.80 12.08
C VAL A 106 -5.34 -9.17 13.14
N ALA A 107 -4.94 -9.60 14.33
CA ALA A 107 -5.86 -10.05 15.39
C ALA A 107 -6.18 -8.98 16.46
N ALA A 108 -5.36 -7.94 16.59
CA ALA A 108 -5.52 -6.92 17.64
C ALA A 108 -6.75 -6.00 17.44
N ALA A 109 -7.40 -6.04 16.28
CA ALA A 109 -8.66 -5.32 16.06
C ALA A 109 -9.91 -6.09 16.54
N ALA A 110 -9.79 -7.38 16.86
CA ALA A 110 -10.94 -8.25 17.20
C ALA A 110 -11.01 -8.68 18.68
N GLU A 111 -9.91 -8.65 19.43
CA GLU A 111 -9.90 -9.06 20.83
C GLU A 111 -9.50 -7.89 21.75
N GLY A 112 -10.50 -7.30 22.40
CA GLY A 112 -10.34 -6.25 23.42
C GLY A 112 -9.71 -6.71 24.75
N LYS A 113 -8.77 -7.66 24.72
CA LYS A 113 -8.04 -8.15 25.90
C LYS A 113 -6.62 -8.55 25.50
N ASP A 114 -5.76 -7.56 25.31
CA ASP A 114 -4.31 -7.56 25.58
C ASP A 114 -3.68 -6.26 25.04
N ALA A 115 -4.22 -5.12 25.47
CA ALA A 115 -3.71 -3.79 25.15
C ALA A 115 -2.50 -3.41 26.03
N LYS A 116 -1.45 -4.24 26.04
CA LYS A 116 -0.17 -3.92 26.72
C LYS A 116 0.93 -3.45 25.77
N HIS A 117 0.69 -3.44 24.47
CA HIS A 117 1.52 -2.75 23.48
C HIS A 117 0.61 -1.75 22.76
N ALA A 118 0.64 -0.50 23.20
CA ALA A 118 0.12 0.59 22.37
C ALA A 118 0.98 0.59 21.10
N GLY A 119 0.44 0.12 19.98
CA GLY A 119 1.16 0.12 18.71
C GLY A 119 1.64 1.54 18.42
N ALA A 120 2.89 1.68 17.98
CA ALA A 120 3.44 2.99 17.64
C ALA A 120 2.53 3.74 16.67
N GLU A 121 2.29 5.02 16.95
CA GLU A 121 1.45 5.88 16.13
C GLU A 121 1.92 5.85 14.67
N PRO A 122 1.00 5.77 13.69
CA PRO A 122 1.36 5.78 12.29
C PRO A 122 2.01 7.12 11.92
N VAL A 123 3.03 7.06 11.07
CA VAL A 123 3.73 8.24 10.55
C VAL A 123 2.96 8.74 9.33
N GLU A 124 2.20 9.81 9.51
CA GLU A 124 1.55 10.51 8.42
C GLU A 124 2.42 11.68 7.93
N THR A 125 2.62 11.76 6.61
CA THR A 125 3.28 12.91 5.98
C THR A 125 2.39 13.48 4.89
N ILE A 126 1.90 14.70 5.08
CA ILE A 126 1.08 15.42 4.10
C ILE A 126 2.00 16.39 3.32
N TRP A 127 1.85 16.46 2.00
CA TRP A 127 2.61 17.41 1.16
C TRP A 127 1.75 18.62 0.84
N GLY A 128 2.20 19.77 1.32
CA GLY A 128 1.42 21.00 1.29
C GLY A 128 0.31 21.00 2.34
N GLU A 129 -0.34 22.16 2.53
CA GLU A 129 -1.45 22.27 3.49
C GLU A 129 -2.74 21.66 2.95
N ASN A 130 -2.95 21.71 1.63
CA ASN A 130 -4.05 21.08 0.88
C ASN A 130 -3.65 21.04 -0.61
N TRP A 131 -3.71 19.88 -1.29
CA TRP A 131 -3.41 19.79 -2.72
C TRP A 131 -4.42 20.62 -3.53
N TRP A 132 -5.70 20.48 -3.22
CA TRP A 132 -6.77 21.29 -3.77
C TRP A 132 -7.94 21.38 -2.78
N THR A 133 -8.53 22.57 -2.60
CA THR A 133 -9.82 22.75 -1.92
C THR A 133 -10.92 23.17 -2.90
N ILE A 134 -12.04 22.45 -2.94
CA ILE A 134 -13.24 22.83 -3.72
C ILE A 134 -14.46 22.81 -2.81
N GLY A 135 -15.14 23.94 -2.65
CA GLY A 135 -16.41 24.01 -1.91
C GLY A 135 -16.32 23.57 -0.44
N GLY A 136 -15.15 23.70 0.19
CA GLY A 136 -14.90 23.24 1.57
C GLY A 136 -14.51 21.76 1.69
N ILE A 137 -14.34 21.05 0.57
CA ILE A 137 -13.77 19.71 0.51
C ILE A 137 -12.25 19.84 0.37
N GLU A 138 -11.50 19.22 1.27
CA GLU A 138 -10.04 19.24 1.30
C GLU A 138 -9.48 17.96 0.68
N PHE A 139 -8.73 18.12 -0.41
CA PHE A 139 -7.96 17.04 -1.01
C PHE A 139 -6.52 17.18 -0.56
N SER A 140 -6.10 16.34 0.39
CA SER A 140 -4.70 16.20 0.77
C SER A 140 -4.03 15.11 -0.04
N VAL A 141 -2.73 15.22 -0.29
CA VAL A 141 -1.91 14.10 -0.73
C VAL A 141 -0.72 13.95 0.18
N GLY A 142 -0.45 12.71 0.52
CA GLY A 142 0.56 12.36 1.48
C GLY A 142 0.80 10.86 1.50
N THR A 143 1.60 10.44 2.46
CA THR A 143 1.87 9.03 2.72
C THR A 143 1.53 8.69 4.15
N LEU A 144 0.85 7.56 4.33
CA LEU A 144 0.59 6.99 5.64
C LEU A 144 1.47 5.74 5.80
N VAL A 145 2.32 5.76 6.82
CA VAL A 145 3.25 4.66 7.11
C VAL A 145 2.94 4.10 8.48
N ASP A 146 2.45 2.87 8.52
CA ASP A 146 2.26 2.07 9.72
C ASP A 146 3.05 0.75 9.63
N GLY A 147 2.94 -0.10 10.66
CA GLY A 147 3.65 -1.37 10.69
C GLY A 147 3.24 -2.32 9.55
N MET A 148 1.99 -2.25 9.09
CA MET A 148 1.50 -3.03 7.96
C MET A 148 2.08 -2.53 6.64
N ALA A 149 2.10 -1.20 6.45
CA ALA A 149 2.67 -0.57 5.27
C ALA A 149 4.16 -0.93 5.13
N VAL A 150 4.94 -0.83 6.21
CA VAL A 150 6.37 -1.19 6.20
C VAL A 150 6.60 -2.66 5.83
N MET A 151 5.77 -3.57 6.36
CA MET A 151 5.82 -4.99 5.98
C MET A 151 5.50 -5.17 4.49
N MET A 152 4.47 -4.49 3.99
CA MET A 152 4.09 -4.55 2.57
C MET A 152 5.14 -3.92 1.64
N LEU A 153 5.83 -2.84 2.04
CA LEU A 153 6.95 -2.27 1.28
C LEU A 153 8.07 -3.31 1.09
N PHE A 154 8.37 -4.10 2.14
CA PHE A 154 9.34 -5.18 2.06
C PHE A 154 8.86 -6.32 1.12
N VAL A 155 7.63 -6.82 1.33
CA VAL A 155 7.09 -7.96 0.55
C VAL A 155 6.98 -7.59 -0.94
N VAL A 156 6.37 -6.44 -1.23
CA VAL A 156 6.20 -5.96 -2.61
C VAL A 156 7.57 -5.69 -3.24
N GLY A 157 8.49 -5.05 -2.52
CA GLY A 157 9.85 -4.78 -3.02
C GLY A 157 10.63 -6.06 -3.35
N LEU A 158 10.58 -7.05 -2.45
CA LEU A 158 11.26 -8.33 -2.62
C LEU A 158 10.72 -9.11 -3.81
N ILE A 159 9.41 -9.34 -3.85
CA ILE A 159 8.80 -10.16 -4.90
C ILE A 159 8.95 -9.46 -6.25
N SER A 160 8.77 -8.14 -6.30
CA SER A 160 8.95 -7.38 -7.54
C SER A 160 10.39 -7.47 -8.05
N LEU A 161 11.40 -7.38 -7.18
CA LEU A 161 12.80 -7.56 -7.56
C LEU A 161 13.05 -8.95 -8.16
N LEU A 162 12.60 -10.01 -7.50
CA LEU A 162 12.76 -11.38 -7.97
C LEU A 162 12.07 -11.61 -9.32
N VAL A 163 10.85 -11.08 -9.48
CA VAL A 163 10.11 -11.15 -10.74
C VAL A 163 10.85 -10.40 -11.84
N HIS A 164 11.37 -9.19 -11.59
CA HIS A 164 12.14 -8.45 -12.60
C HIS A 164 13.37 -9.22 -13.07
N VAL A 165 14.10 -9.86 -12.15
CA VAL A 165 15.27 -10.69 -12.48
C VAL A 165 14.84 -11.92 -13.29
N PHE A 166 13.84 -12.66 -12.81
CA PHE A 166 13.35 -13.88 -13.48
C PHE A 166 12.80 -13.58 -14.89
N SER A 167 12.11 -12.46 -15.06
CA SER A 167 11.57 -12.05 -16.35
C SER A 167 12.63 -11.77 -17.41
N THR A 168 13.89 -11.48 -17.02
CA THR A 168 14.93 -11.19 -18.02
C THR A 168 15.21 -12.35 -18.95
N ASP A 169 15.14 -13.57 -18.42
CA ASP A 169 15.33 -14.82 -19.15
C ASP A 169 14.00 -15.33 -19.73
N TYR A 170 12.90 -15.24 -18.95
CA TYR A 170 11.60 -15.78 -19.36
C TYR A 170 11.05 -15.14 -20.65
N VAL A 171 11.08 -13.80 -20.76
CA VAL A 171 10.63 -13.11 -21.98
C VAL A 171 11.79 -12.79 -22.94
N HIS A 172 12.91 -13.52 -22.84
CA HIS A 172 14.06 -13.28 -23.70
C HIS A 172 13.68 -13.42 -25.18
N GLY A 173 14.10 -12.45 -26.00
CA GLY A 173 13.79 -12.43 -27.43
C GLY A 173 12.37 -11.97 -27.79
N ASP A 174 11.50 -11.65 -26.81
CA ASP A 174 10.16 -11.11 -27.10
C ASP A 174 10.26 -9.73 -27.78
N VAL A 175 9.44 -9.52 -28.82
CA VAL A 175 9.35 -8.25 -29.56
C VAL A 175 8.90 -7.07 -28.68
N ARG A 176 8.15 -7.35 -27.60
CA ARG A 176 7.55 -6.39 -26.66
C ARG A 176 8.33 -6.26 -25.34
N TYR A 177 9.56 -6.77 -25.27
CA TYR A 177 10.41 -6.77 -24.06
C TYR A 177 10.41 -5.44 -23.28
N THR A 178 10.60 -4.31 -23.97
CA THR A 178 10.63 -2.98 -23.31
C THR A 178 9.28 -2.60 -22.68
N HIS A 179 8.16 -2.90 -23.33
CA HIS A 179 6.83 -2.57 -22.80
C HIS A 179 6.49 -3.43 -21.60
N TYR A 180 6.89 -4.71 -21.64
CA TYR A 180 6.74 -5.63 -20.52
C TYR A 180 7.40 -5.08 -19.24
N PHE A 181 8.69 -4.72 -19.32
CA PHE A 181 9.42 -4.18 -18.16
C PHE A 181 8.91 -2.80 -17.72
N ALA A 182 8.41 -1.98 -18.65
CA ALA A 182 7.74 -0.73 -18.32
C ALA A 182 6.51 -1.00 -17.46
N PHE A 183 5.56 -1.81 -17.94
CA PHE A 183 4.34 -2.11 -17.19
C PHE A 183 4.61 -2.85 -15.88
N LEU A 184 5.67 -3.67 -15.81
CA LEU A 184 6.09 -4.32 -14.56
C LEU A 184 6.59 -3.29 -13.52
N SER A 185 7.32 -2.26 -13.97
CA SER A 185 7.73 -1.13 -13.11
C SER A 185 6.52 -0.29 -12.68
N LEU A 186 5.61 0.03 -13.59
CA LEU A 186 4.40 0.80 -13.28
C LEU A 186 3.47 0.04 -12.33
N PHE A 187 3.35 -1.27 -12.49
CA PHE A 187 2.61 -2.15 -11.59
C PHE A 187 3.17 -2.05 -10.16
N THR A 188 4.49 -2.19 -10.01
CA THR A 188 5.14 -2.05 -8.71
C THR A 188 4.92 -0.65 -8.11
N ALA A 189 5.07 0.39 -8.92
CA ALA A 189 4.83 1.77 -8.47
C ALA A 189 3.39 1.96 -7.96
N SER A 190 2.41 1.43 -8.69
CA SER A 190 1.00 1.51 -8.34
C SER A 190 0.68 0.75 -7.04
N MET A 191 1.30 -0.42 -6.84
CA MET A 191 1.12 -1.19 -5.61
C MET A 191 1.73 -0.48 -4.40
N LEU A 192 2.95 0.06 -4.54
CA LEU A 192 3.59 0.81 -3.44
C LEU A 192 2.83 2.10 -3.13
N LEU A 193 2.24 2.75 -4.14
CA LEU A 193 1.37 3.90 -3.95
C LEU A 193 0.09 3.53 -3.19
N LEU A 194 -0.49 2.36 -3.51
CA LEU A 194 -1.68 1.84 -2.84
C LEU A 194 -1.42 1.58 -1.35
N VAL A 195 -0.28 0.94 -1.05
CA VAL A 195 0.15 0.63 0.32
C VAL A 195 0.35 1.88 1.17
N LEU A 196 0.82 2.98 0.56
CA LEU A 196 1.13 4.23 1.25
C LEU A 196 0.01 5.26 1.22
N ALA A 197 -1.15 4.93 0.64
CA ALA A 197 -2.23 5.90 0.47
C ALA A 197 -2.75 6.41 1.82
N ASN A 198 -2.70 7.73 2.03
CA ASN A 198 -3.22 8.35 3.26
C ASN A 198 -4.71 8.72 3.19
N ASN A 199 -5.27 8.76 1.98
CA ASN A 199 -6.66 9.11 1.74
C ASN A 199 -7.31 8.18 0.70
N LEU A 200 -8.64 8.10 0.75
CA LEU A 200 -9.41 7.18 -0.09
C LEU A 200 -9.34 7.50 -1.59
N VAL A 201 -9.07 8.76 -1.96
CA VAL A 201 -8.94 9.18 -3.37
C VAL A 201 -7.63 8.68 -3.97
N MET A 202 -6.53 8.82 -3.22
CA MET A 202 -5.24 8.25 -3.59
C MET A 202 -5.30 6.71 -3.62
N PHE A 203 -6.02 6.11 -2.67
CA PHE A 203 -6.25 4.67 -2.62
C PHE A 203 -6.95 4.16 -3.88
N ILE A 204 -8.11 4.74 -4.27
CA ILE A 204 -8.80 4.32 -5.50
C ILE A 204 -7.96 4.59 -6.74
N THR A 205 -7.22 5.70 -6.78
CA THR A 205 -6.33 6.01 -7.93
C THR A 205 -5.25 4.94 -8.11
N ALA A 206 -4.60 4.53 -7.02
CA ALA A 206 -3.61 3.47 -7.04
C ALA A 206 -4.23 2.10 -7.35
N TRP A 207 -5.40 1.81 -6.80
CA TRP A 207 -6.17 0.58 -7.01
C TRP A 207 -6.53 0.36 -8.48
N GLU A 208 -6.92 1.45 -9.14
CA GLU A 208 -7.23 1.50 -10.56
C GLU A 208 -5.98 1.34 -11.42
N LEU A 209 -4.89 2.00 -11.04
CA LEU A 209 -3.61 1.89 -11.73
C LEU A 209 -3.07 0.45 -11.69
N VAL A 210 -3.18 -0.24 -10.55
CA VAL A 210 -2.88 -1.68 -10.43
C VAL A 210 -3.75 -2.48 -11.40
N GLY A 211 -5.05 -2.18 -11.50
CA GLY A 211 -5.97 -2.85 -12.44
C GLY A 211 -5.59 -2.67 -13.91
N VAL A 212 -5.23 -1.44 -14.31
CA VAL A 212 -4.78 -1.14 -15.68
C VAL A 212 -3.47 -1.84 -16.01
N CYS A 213 -2.52 -1.86 -15.07
CA CYS A 213 -1.26 -2.57 -15.25
C CYS A 213 -1.47 -4.08 -15.35
N SER A 214 -2.35 -4.67 -14.53
CA SER A 214 -2.74 -6.08 -14.65
C SER A 214 -3.33 -6.39 -16.01
N PHE A 215 -4.23 -5.54 -16.53
CA PHE A 215 -4.82 -5.72 -17.85
C PHE A 215 -3.74 -5.74 -18.95
N ALA A 216 -2.80 -4.80 -18.92
CA ALA A 216 -1.70 -4.74 -19.89
C ALA A 216 -0.75 -5.96 -19.80
N LEU A 217 -0.48 -6.45 -18.59
CA LEU A 217 0.43 -7.57 -18.36
C LEU A 217 -0.21 -8.94 -18.66
N ILE A 218 -1.49 -9.15 -18.32
CA ILE A 218 -2.23 -10.37 -18.70
C ILE A 218 -2.39 -10.41 -20.22
N GLY A 219 -2.73 -9.27 -20.83
CA GLY A 219 -2.90 -9.13 -22.28
C GLY A 219 -1.59 -8.93 -23.06
N HIS A 220 -0.42 -9.25 -22.51
CA HIS A 220 0.87 -8.97 -23.16
C HIS A 220 0.98 -9.57 -24.58
N TRP A 221 0.48 -10.79 -24.76
CA TRP A 221 0.35 -11.45 -26.07
C TRP A 221 -1.05 -11.27 -26.68
N TRP A 222 -1.47 -10.01 -26.82
CA TRP A 222 -2.80 -9.61 -27.30
C TRP A 222 -3.20 -10.09 -28.71
N GLU A 223 -2.21 -10.48 -29.54
CA GLU A 223 -2.46 -11.04 -30.87
C GLU A 223 -3.26 -12.36 -30.81
N GLU A 224 -3.11 -13.10 -29.71
CA GLU A 224 -3.94 -14.25 -29.44
C GLU A 224 -5.26 -13.80 -28.80
N LYS A 225 -6.36 -14.05 -29.51
CA LYS A 225 -7.71 -13.68 -29.05
C LYS A 225 -8.01 -14.20 -27.63
N LYS A 226 -7.54 -15.41 -27.30
CA LYS A 226 -7.73 -16.01 -25.97
C LYS A 226 -7.11 -15.15 -24.85
N ASN A 227 -5.93 -14.59 -25.08
CA ASN A 227 -5.22 -13.79 -24.07
C ASN A 227 -5.88 -12.41 -23.91
N SER A 228 -6.34 -11.82 -25.02
CA SER A 228 -7.13 -10.58 -25.00
C SER A 228 -8.48 -10.75 -24.29
N ASP A 229 -9.20 -11.84 -24.57
CA ASP A 229 -10.48 -12.16 -23.90
C ASP A 229 -10.27 -12.38 -22.39
N ALA A 230 -9.18 -13.06 -22.00
CA ALA A 230 -8.82 -13.27 -20.60
C ALA A 230 -8.50 -11.96 -19.87
N ALA A 231 -7.69 -11.08 -20.49
CA ALA A 231 -7.38 -9.77 -19.94
C ALA A 231 -8.65 -8.92 -19.76
N LEU A 232 -9.55 -8.91 -20.77
CA LEU A 232 -10.81 -8.19 -20.69
C LEU A 232 -11.72 -8.75 -19.60
N LYS A 233 -11.83 -10.07 -19.47
CA LYS A 233 -12.60 -10.71 -18.40
C LYS A 233 -12.06 -10.31 -17.03
N ALA A 234 -10.75 -10.37 -16.82
CA ALA A 234 -10.12 -9.94 -15.57
C ALA A 234 -10.35 -8.47 -15.25
N PHE A 235 -10.24 -7.60 -16.25
CA PHE A 235 -10.49 -6.17 -16.07
C PHE A 235 -11.96 -5.88 -15.73
N LEU A 236 -12.91 -6.47 -16.46
CA LEU A 236 -14.34 -6.24 -16.27
C LEU A 236 -14.86 -6.86 -14.96
N THR A 237 -14.42 -8.06 -14.59
CA THR A 237 -14.84 -8.65 -13.31
C THR A 237 -14.34 -7.81 -12.13
N ASN A 238 -13.08 -7.35 -12.19
CA ASN A 238 -12.55 -6.43 -11.18
C ASN A 238 -13.29 -5.09 -11.14
N ARG A 239 -13.66 -4.56 -12.30
CA ARG A 239 -14.44 -3.32 -12.41
C ARG A 239 -15.77 -3.38 -11.68
N VAL A 240 -16.44 -4.54 -11.69
CA VAL A 240 -17.70 -4.74 -10.97
C VAL A 240 -17.47 -4.64 -9.45
N GLY A 241 -16.38 -5.22 -8.94
CA GLY A 241 -15.97 -5.06 -7.55
C GLY A 241 -15.62 -3.61 -7.19
N ASP A 242 -14.91 -2.91 -8.08
CA ASP A 242 -14.48 -1.53 -7.89
C ASP A 242 -15.66 -0.55 -7.69
N MET A 243 -16.85 -0.90 -8.18
CA MET A 243 -18.08 -0.15 -7.87
C MET A 243 -18.42 -0.18 -6.37
N GLY A 244 -18.14 -1.29 -5.69
CA GLY A 244 -18.26 -1.39 -4.23
C GLY A 244 -17.29 -0.45 -3.51
N LEU A 245 -16.05 -0.34 -4.00
CA LEU A 245 -15.07 0.61 -3.44
C LEU A 245 -15.56 2.05 -3.59
N LEU A 246 -16.07 2.40 -4.78
CA LEU A 246 -16.57 3.73 -5.07
C LEU A 246 -17.80 4.10 -4.21
N VAL A 247 -18.75 3.18 -4.06
CA VAL A 247 -19.91 3.41 -3.17
C VAL A 247 -19.48 3.49 -1.70
N GLY A 248 -18.59 2.60 -1.27
CA GLY A 248 -18.07 2.57 0.10
C GLY A 248 -17.33 3.85 0.49
N MET A 249 -16.44 4.34 -0.39
CA MET A 249 -15.70 5.59 -0.12
C MET A 249 -16.63 6.81 -0.09
N ILE A 250 -17.66 6.87 -0.96
CA ILE A 250 -18.65 7.96 -0.94
C ILE A 250 -19.48 7.90 0.34
N ALA A 251 -19.89 6.71 0.78
CA ALA A 251 -20.61 6.54 2.05
C ALA A 251 -19.77 7.02 3.23
N LEU A 252 -18.49 6.64 3.31
CA LEU A 252 -17.57 7.09 4.37
C LEU A 252 -17.34 8.60 4.34
N PHE A 253 -17.20 9.19 3.15
CA PHE A 253 -17.03 10.63 2.99
C PHE A 253 -18.19 11.42 3.61
N PHE A 254 -19.44 11.03 3.34
CA PHE A 254 -20.60 11.73 3.88
C PHE A 254 -20.87 11.42 5.35
N THR A 255 -20.56 10.21 5.81
CA THR A 255 -20.96 9.74 7.15
C THR A 255 -19.89 10.01 8.21
N ALA A 256 -18.64 9.62 7.93
CA ALA A 256 -17.51 9.79 8.85
C ALA A 256 -16.70 11.05 8.52
N GLY A 257 -16.49 11.35 7.23
CA GLY A 257 -15.76 12.52 6.76
C GLY A 257 -16.54 13.84 6.84
N GLY A 258 -17.81 13.80 7.24
CA GLY A 258 -18.68 14.98 7.37
C GLY A 258 -18.86 15.77 6.07
N GLY A 259 -18.60 15.15 4.91
CA GLY A 259 -18.58 15.79 3.60
C GLY A 259 -17.39 16.72 3.35
N LYS A 260 -16.29 16.58 4.11
CA LYS A 260 -15.12 17.48 4.03
C LYS A 260 -13.80 16.78 3.72
N THR A 261 -13.58 15.57 4.26
CA THR A 261 -12.29 14.87 4.17
C THR A 261 -12.43 13.45 3.64
N PHE A 262 -11.42 13.01 2.89
CA PHE A 262 -11.19 11.61 2.49
C PHE A 262 -10.03 10.96 3.26
N GLY A 263 -9.47 11.64 4.27
CA GLY A 263 -8.35 11.17 5.08
C GLY A 263 -8.71 9.92 5.87
N ILE A 264 -7.90 8.87 5.77
CA ILE A 264 -8.17 7.59 6.42
C ILE A 264 -8.10 7.72 7.94
N LEU A 265 -7.13 8.47 8.47
CA LEU A 265 -6.99 8.71 9.91
C LEU A 265 -8.17 9.50 10.48
N ASP A 266 -8.61 10.55 9.79
CA ASP A 266 -9.74 11.37 10.23
C ASP A 266 -11.04 10.55 10.28
N ILE A 267 -11.27 9.74 9.23
CA ILE A 267 -12.40 8.81 9.18
C ILE A 267 -12.34 7.82 10.34
N ASN A 268 -11.18 7.20 10.60
CA ASN A 268 -11.02 6.25 11.71
C ASN A 268 -11.27 6.92 13.07
N ARG A 269 -10.74 8.13 13.29
CA ARG A 269 -10.97 8.90 14.52
C ARG A 269 -12.46 9.23 14.72
N ALA A 270 -13.17 9.64 13.66
CA ALA A 270 -14.60 9.91 13.72
C ALA A 270 -15.42 8.65 14.06
N VAL A 271 -15.04 7.49 13.51
CA VAL A 271 -15.69 6.21 13.79
C VAL A 271 -15.48 5.79 15.25
N VAL A 272 -14.24 5.85 15.74
CA VAL A 272 -13.92 5.52 17.15
C VAL A 272 -14.58 6.50 18.11
N GLY A 273 -14.71 7.78 17.72
CA GLY A 273 -15.43 8.80 18.48
C GLY A 273 -16.94 8.57 18.61
N GLY A 274 -17.50 7.55 17.93
CA GLY A 274 -18.91 7.17 18.07
C GLY A 274 -19.89 8.12 17.41
N THR A 275 -19.43 9.03 16.55
CA THR A 275 -20.29 10.04 15.89
C THR A 275 -20.98 9.51 14.64
N VAL A 276 -20.69 8.27 14.22
CA VAL A 276 -21.18 7.68 12.97
C VAL A 276 -22.18 6.56 13.25
N SER A 277 -23.29 6.55 12.50
CA SER A 277 -24.30 5.49 12.62
C SER A 277 -23.74 4.11 12.28
N GLN A 278 -23.99 3.14 13.16
CA GLN A 278 -23.54 1.75 12.97
C GLN A 278 -24.05 1.15 11.65
N THR A 279 -25.30 1.41 11.27
CA THR A 279 -25.86 0.91 10.01
C THR A 279 -25.12 1.47 8.80
N ALA A 280 -24.77 2.75 8.83
CA ALA A 280 -24.03 3.39 7.75
C ALA A 280 -22.62 2.80 7.60
N LEU A 281 -21.95 2.52 8.73
CA LEU A 281 -20.64 1.85 8.74
C LEU A 281 -20.72 0.42 8.22
N THR A 282 -21.73 -0.35 8.62
CA THR A 282 -21.93 -1.70 8.10
C THR A 282 -22.13 -1.69 6.59
N VAL A 283 -22.93 -0.77 6.06
CA VAL A 283 -23.13 -0.64 4.60
C VAL A 283 -21.82 -0.27 3.91
N ALA A 284 -21.09 0.72 4.42
CA ALA A 284 -19.79 1.11 3.86
C ALA A 284 -18.80 -0.06 3.88
N ALA A 285 -18.71 -0.79 4.99
CA ALA A 285 -17.84 -1.95 5.13
C ALA A 285 -18.20 -3.07 4.15
N LEU A 286 -19.48 -3.39 3.97
CA LEU A 286 -19.92 -4.40 2.99
C LEU A 286 -19.59 -3.98 1.55
N CYS A 287 -19.73 -2.70 1.22
CA CYS A 287 -19.33 -2.16 -0.08
C CYS A 287 -17.82 -2.27 -0.31
N LEU A 288 -16.99 -1.95 0.68
CA LEU A 288 -15.54 -2.12 0.60
C LEU A 288 -15.13 -3.60 0.49
N ILE A 289 -15.78 -4.48 1.25
CA ILE A 289 -15.57 -5.94 1.17
C ILE A 289 -15.87 -6.44 -0.25
N ALA A 290 -16.94 -5.95 -0.90
CA ALA A 290 -17.25 -6.36 -2.27
C ALA A 290 -16.10 -6.04 -3.25
N ALA A 291 -15.40 -4.93 -3.07
CA ALA A 291 -14.22 -4.59 -3.88
C ALA A 291 -13.03 -5.52 -3.60
N VAL A 292 -12.72 -5.74 -2.32
CA VAL A 292 -11.63 -6.63 -1.89
C VAL A 292 -11.88 -8.06 -2.39
N MET A 293 -13.12 -8.55 -2.28
CA MET A 293 -13.49 -9.88 -2.78
C MET A 293 -13.21 -10.04 -4.28
N SER A 294 -13.36 -8.97 -5.07
CA SER A 294 -13.08 -9.04 -6.49
C SER A 294 -11.59 -9.17 -6.80
N LYS A 295 -10.76 -8.27 -6.24
CA LYS A 295 -9.30 -8.27 -6.46
C LYS A 295 -8.65 -9.54 -5.93
N SER A 296 -9.07 -10.02 -4.76
CA SER A 296 -8.53 -11.23 -4.15
C SER A 296 -9.17 -12.53 -4.66
N GLY A 297 -9.93 -12.47 -5.76
CA GLY A 297 -10.49 -13.65 -6.44
C GLY A 297 -11.37 -14.53 -5.54
N GLN A 298 -12.19 -13.91 -4.68
CA GLN A 298 -13.03 -14.63 -3.72
C GLN A 298 -14.33 -15.16 -4.35
N PHE A 299 -15.07 -15.96 -3.59
CA PHE A 299 -16.36 -16.53 -4.01
C PHE A 299 -17.30 -15.45 -4.59
N PHE A 300 -18.03 -15.83 -5.64
CA PHE A 300 -18.76 -15.02 -6.63
C PHE A 300 -17.92 -14.29 -7.70
N LEU A 301 -16.76 -13.72 -7.37
CA LEU A 301 -15.95 -12.92 -8.33
C LEU A 301 -14.61 -13.57 -8.72
N HIS A 302 -14.37 -14.83 -8.36
CA HIS A 302 -13.14 -15.58 -8.66
C HIS A 302 -12.92 -15.98 -10.13
N THR A 303 -13.94 -15.89 -10.99
CA THR A 303 -13.93 -16.57 -12.30
C THR A 303 -12.91 -16.02 -13.30
N TRP A 304 -12.34 -14.84 -13.05
CA TRP A 304 -11.28 -14.28 -13.87
C TRP A 304 -9.89 -14.86 -13.55
N LEU A 305 -9.69 -15.37 -12.33
CA LEU A 305 -8.40 -15.78 -11.82
C LEU A 305 -7.77 -16.95 -12.62
N PRO A 306 -8.53 -18.01 -13.00
CA PRO A 306 -7.96 -19.09 -13.82
C PRO A 306 -7.57 -18.62 -15.22
N ASP A 307 -8.33 -17.70 -15.81
CA ASP A 307 -8.09 -17.20 -17.16
C ASP A 307 -6.92 -16.21 -17.21
N ALA A 308 -6.65 -15.50 -16.12
CA ALA A 308 -5.50 -14.60 -15.98
C ALA A 308 -4.14 -15.32 -16.12
N MET A 309 -4.11 -16.65 -15.99
CA MET A 309 -2.93 -17.50 -16.26
C MET A 309 -2.53 -17.55 -17.73
N ALA A 310 -3.29 -16.90 -18.62
CA ALA A 310 -2.89 -16.64 -20.00
C ALA A 310 -1.70 -15.68 -20.12
N GLY A 311 -1.44 -14.86 -19.10
CA GLY A 311 -0.29 -13.95 -19.06
C GLY A 311 1.05 -14.68 -18.87
N PRO A 312 2.19 -13.97 -19.03
CA PRO A 312 3.50 -14.54 -18.75
C PRO A 312 3.61 -15.02 -17.29
N THR A 313 4.21 -16.19 -17.04
CA THR A 313 4.34 -16.77 -15.69
C THR A 313 4.91 -15.82 -14.62
N PRO A 314 5.91 -14.95 -14.91
CA PRO A 314 6.38 -13.99 -13.91
C PRO A 314 5.30 -12.97 -13.48
N VAL A 315 4.34 -12.65 -14.36
CA VAL A 315 3.20 -11.78 -14.03
C VAL A 315 2.27 -12.47 -13.06
N SER A 316 1.97 -13.76 -13.28
CA SER A 316 1.18 -14.56 -12.33
C SER A 316 1.84 -14.60 -10.94
N ALA A 317 3.16 -14.75 -10.87
CA ALA A 317 3.88 -14.71 -9.60
C ALA A 317 3.74 -13.35 -8.89
N LEU A 318 3.88 -12.24 -9.62
CA LEU A 318 3.74 -10.91 -9.04
C LEU A 318 2.31 -10.61 -8.57
N ILE A 319 1.34 -10.95 -9.41
CA ILE A 319 -0.07 -10.70 -9.18
C ILE A 319 -0.58 -11.54 -8.00
N HIS A 320 -0.35 -12.85 -8.00
CA HIS A 320 -0.99 -13.74 -7.02
C HIS A 320 -0.21 -13.91 -5.72
N ALA A 321 1.08 -13.60 -5.68
CA ALA A 321 1.88 -13.76 -4.46
C ALA A 321 2.06 -12.47 -3.66
N ALA A 322 1.98 -11.30 -4.31
CA ALA A 322 2.39 -10.04 -3.69
C ALA A 322 1.35 -8.93 -3.71
N THR A 323 0.32 -8.98 -4.59
CA THR A 323 -0.43 -7.77 -4.94
C THR A 323 -1.94 -7.87 -5.06
N MET A 324 -2.52 -9.01 -5.45
CA MET A 324 -3.98 -9.24 -5.47
C MET A 324 -4.48 -10.07 -4.30
#